data_AF-A0A1M7S1C8-F1
#
_entry.id   AF-A0A1M7S1C8-F1
#
_cell.length_a   1.000
_cell.length_b   1.000
_cell.length_c   1.000
_cell.angle_alpha   90.00
_cell.angle_beta   90.00
_cell.angle_gamma   90.00
#
_symmetry.space_group_name_H-M   'P 1'
#
loop_
_entity.id
_entity.type
_entity.pdbx_description
1 polymer ?
#
loop_
_entity_poly.entity_id
_entity_poly.type
_entity_poly.pdbx_seq_one_letter_code
_entity_poly.pdbx_strand_id
1 'polypeptide(L)'
;MNGQEAWRTYFTQNGYQPLIKTDTDGIKSLTMEEFCTEDGAVPEELREIYLLCNESDIPCEMLLVLDIRESGKENDEIRALCREWDERILSFINFGSLPDREGQSKYPLKYNVMQILLSDTVTVRCAAAIAEEKSTDISRKLFVSVENGDVAESDRSMLPFYFEQLIQDRIAAGSESELAQILPVGGELMFLYEARVSEQTFTEKDLSAVREWLSYAED
;
A
#
# COMPACT_ATOMS: atom_id res chain seq x y z
N MET A 1 -12.41 -26.14 12.33
CA MET A 1 -12.95 -24.96 11.60
C MET A 1 -11.78 -24.34 10.89
N ASN A 2 -11.82 -24.27 9.55
CA ASN A 2 -10.72 -23.79 8.72
C ASN A 2 -10.38 -22.34 9.09
N GLY A 3 -9.12 -22.10 9.47
CA GLY A 3 -8.59 -20.75 9.65
C GLY A 3 -8.64 -20.04 8.30
N GLN A 4 -9.61 -19.15 8.12
CA GLN A 4 -9.69 -18.31 6.94
C GLN A 4 -8.62 -17.23 7.05
N GLU A 5 -7.77 -17.14 6.03
CA GLU A 5 -6.86 -16.01 5.78
C GLU A 5 -7.69 -14.75 5.48
N ALA A 6 -8.33 -14.18 6.52
CA ALA A 6 -9.22 -13.03 6.41
C ALA A 6 -8.51 -11.84 5.76
N TRP A 7 -7.19 -11.73 5.93
CA TRP A 7 -6.37 -10.74 5.24
C TRP A 7 -6.57 -10.70 3.71
N ARG A 8 -6.86 -11.83 3.06
CA ARG A 8 -7.15 -11.85 1.61
C ARG A 8 -8.39 -11.05 1.26
N THR A 9 -9.40 -11.10 2.13
CA THR A 9 -10.66 -10.39 1.89
C THR A 9 -10.49 -8.88 1.95
N TYR A 10 -9.58 -8.37 2.81
CA TYR A 10 -9.29 -6.94 2.90
C TYR A 10 -8.80 -6.37 1.57
N PHE A 11 -7.93 -7.08 0.85
CA PHE A 11 -7.47 -6.61 -0.46
C PHE A 11 -8.62 -6.53 -1.46
N THR A 12 -9.38 -7.61 -1.62
CA THR A 12 -10.49 -7.64 -2.59
C THR A 12 -11.57 -6.60 -2.31
N GLN A 13 -11.86 -6.30 -1.04
CA GLN A 13 -12.83 -5.28 -0.65
C GLN A 13 -12.38 -3.86 -1.02
N ASN A 14 -11.07 -3.62 -1.09
CA ASN A 14 -10.47 -2.34 -1.43
C ASN A 14 -10.09 -2.26 -2.92
N GLY A 15 -10.72 -3.06 -3.79
CA GLY A 15 -10.56 -2.97 -5.24
C GLY A 15 -9.35 -3.68 -5.83
N TYR A 16 -8.56 -4.38 -5.01
CA TYR A 16 -7.42 -5.17 -5.48
C TYR A 16 -7.88 -6.44 -6.18
N GLN A 17 -7.35 -6.68 -7.36
CA GLN A 17 -7.63 -7.86 -8.17
C GLN A 17 -6.52 -8.90 -7.97
N PRO A 18 -6.83 -10.13 -7.49
CA PRO A 18 -5.85 -11.20 -7.40
C PRO A 18 -5.46 -11.70 -8.80
N LEU A 19 -4.18 -12.00 -9.00
CA LEU A 19 -3.64 -12.43 -10.28
C LEU A 19 -3.28 -13.92 -10.32
N ILE A 20 -3.12 -14.59 -9.17
CA ILE A 20 -2.91 -16.03 -9.12
C ILE A 20 -4.26 -16.75 -9.22
N LYS A 21 -4.37 -17.65 -10.20
CA LYS A 21 -5.55 -18.49 -10.39
C LYS A 21 -5.30 -19.85 -9.75
N THR A 22 -6.26 -20.32 -8.96
CA THR A 22 -6.22 -21.67 -8.36
C THR A 22 -7.30 -22.52 -9.02
N ASP A 23 -6.94 -23.70 -9.52
CA ASP A 23 -7.90 -24.62 -10.13
C ASP A 23 -8.65 -25.48 -9.09
N THR A 24 -9.47 -26.42 -9.56
CA THR A 24 -10.27 -27.31 -8.70
C THR A 24 -9.44 -28.28 -7.86
N ASP A 25 -8.21 -28.57 -8.29
CA ASP A 25 -7.28 -29.46 -7.61
C ASP A 25 -6.33 -28.69 -6.67
N GLY A 26 -6.47 -27.37 -6.58
CA GLY A 26 -5.66 -26.50 -5.74
C GLY A 26 -4.34 -26.06 -6.38
N ILE A 27 -4.15 -26.33 -7.67
CA ILE A 27 -2.93 -25.97 -8.40
C ILE A 27 -2.98 -24.49 -8.75
N LYS A 28 -1.93 -23.76 -8.36
CA LYS A 28 -1.76 -22.34 -8.67
C LYS A 28 -1.20 -22.18 -10.08
N SER A 29 -1.74 -21.20 -10.80
CA SER A 29 -1.26 -20.77 -12.11
C SER A 29 -1.12 -19.25 -12.15
N LEU A 30 -0.10 -18.77 -12.83
CA LEU A 30 0.22 -17.37 -13.01
C LEU A 30 0.77 -17.17 -14.41
N THR A 31 0.27 -16.18 -15.13
CA THR A 31 0.68 -15.89 -16.51
C THR A 31 1.88 -14.96 -16.61
N MET A 32 2.33 -14.37 -15.49
CA MET A 32 3.50 -13.51 -15.40
C MET A 32 4.73 -14.37 -15.10
N GLU A 33 5.40 -14.84 -16.15
CA GLU A 33 6.50 -15.81 -16.09
C GLU A 33 7.67 -15.35 -15.21
N GLU A 34 7.91 -14.04 -15.09
CA GLU A 34 8.98 -13.49 -14.24
C GLU A 34 8.82 -13.83 -12.75
N PHE A 35 7.60 -14.15 -12.32
CA PHE A 35 7.30 -14.55 -10.95
C PHE A 35 7.19 -16.07 -10.78
N CYS A 36 7.36 -16.85 -11.84
CA CYS A 36 7.34 -18.30 -11.81
C CYS A 36 8.75 -18.89 -11.58
N THR A 37 8.82 -20.18 -11.27
CA THR A 37 10.06 -20.95 -11.30
C THR A 37 10.47 -21.24 -12.75
N GLU A 38 11.68 -21.78 -12.95
CA GLU A 38 12.16 -22.18 -14.29
C GLU A 38 11.23 -23.20 -14.98
N ASP A 39 10.56 -24.05 -14.19
CA ASP A 39 9.57 -25.03 -14.67
C ASP A 39 8.19 -24.41 -14.94
N GLY A 40 8.03 -23.09 -14.79
CA GLY A 40 6.77 -22.37 -14.97
C GLY A 40 5.79 -22.49 -13.80
N ALA A 41 6.22 -23.05 -12.67
CA ALA A 41 5.37 -23.21 -11.48
C ALA A 41 5.36 -21.93 -10.63
N VAL A 42 4.29 -21.69 -9.88
CA VAL A 42 4.23 -20.59 -8.90
C VAL A 42 5.06 -20.99 -7.67
N PRO A 43 6.05 -20.17 -7.23
CA PRO A 43 6.83 -20.44 -6.02
C PRO A 43 5.95 -20.66 -4.79
N GLU A 44 6.35 -21.57 -3.90
CA GLU A 44 5.51 -21.97 -2.75
C GLU A 44 5.27 -20.82 -1.76
N GLU A 45 6.31 -19.98 -1.57
CA GLU A 45 6.28 -18.78 -0.75
C GLU A 45 5.37 -17.71 -1.35
N LEU A 46 5.15 -17.69 -2.67
CA LEU A 46 4.26 -16.71 -3.29
C LEU A 46 2.80 -17.08 -3.03
N ARG A 47 2.14 -16.31 -2.16
CA ARG A 47 0.75 -16.55 -1.76
C ARG A 47 -0.25 -15.89 -2.69
N GLU A 48 0.04 -14.67 -3.13
CA GLU A 48 -0.81 -13.90 -4.04
C GLU A 48 -0.02 -12.76 -4.68
N ILE A 49 -0.48 -12.31 -5.85
CA ILE A 49 -0.12 -11.00 -6.40
C ILE A 49 -1.43 -10.24 -6.63
N TYR A 50 -1.53 -9.05 -6.05
CA TYR A 50 -2.67 -8.18 -6.25
C TYR A 50 -2.31 -6.98 -7.14
N LEU A 51 -3.28 -6.58 -7.96
CA LEU A 51 -3.19 -5.40 -8.81
C LEU A 51 -4.34 -4.44 -8.51
N LEU A 52 -4.01 -3.18 -8.28
CA LEU A 52 -4.98 -2.09 -8.26
C LEU A 52 -4.88 -1.30 -9.56
N CYS A 53 -6.03 -0.97 -10.12
CA CYS A 53 -6.15 -0.09 -11.27
C CYS A 53 -6.95 1.16 -10.88
N ASN A 54 -6.62 2.29 -11.49
CA ASN A 54 -7.40 3.51 -11.32
C ASN A 54 -8.71 3.46 -12.12
N GLU A 55 -9.51 4.53 -12.06
CA GLU A 55 -10.80 4.63 -12.76
C GLU A 55 -10.71 4.48 -14.29
N SER A 56 -9.54 4.74 -14.88
CA SER A 56 -9.27 4.54 -16.31
C SER A 56 -8.78 3.13 -16.64
N ASP A 57 -8.87 2.21 -15.69
CA ASP A 57 -8.35 0.85 -15.76
C ASP A 57 -6.83 0.82 -16.03
N ILE A 58 -6.08 1.82 -15.55
CA ILE A 58 -4.62 1.85 -15.66
C ILE A 58 -4.04 1.28 -14.36
N PRO A 59 -3.13 0.28 -14.44
CA PRO A 59 -2.43 -0.26 -13.29
C PRO A 59 -1.71 0.83 -12.51
N CYS A 60 -1.97 0.94 -11.21
CA CYS A 60 -1.40 1.99 -10.36
C CYS A 60 -0.68 1.45 -9.13
N GLU A 61 -1.01 0.26 -8.61
CA GLU A 61 -0.32 -0.37 -7.49
C GLU A 61 -0.26 -1.89 -7.67
N MET A 62 0.86 -2.50 -7.26
CA MET A 62 1.03 -3.94 -7.25
C MET A 62 1.54 -4.40 -5.88
N LEU A 63 0.89 -5.42 -5.32
CA LEU A 63 1.27 -6.01 -4.03
C LEU A 63 1.66 -7.47 -4.24
N LEU A 64 2.83 -7.87 -3.78
CA LEU A 64 3.27 -9.26 -3.74
C LEU A 64 3.17 -9.75 -2.30
N VAL A 65 2.40 -10.81 -2.06
CA VAL A 65 2.28 -11.41 -0.73
C VAL A 65 3.12 -12.67 -0.65
N LEU A 66 4.15 -12.63 0.19
CA LEU A 66 5.13 -13.69 0.36
C LEU A 66 4.97 -14.31 1.75
N ASP A 67 4.89 -15.62 1.85
CA ASP A 67 4.88 -16.35 3.11
C ASP A 67 6.26 -16.91 3.41
N ILE A 68 6.90 -16.31 4.40
CA ILE A 68 8.26 -16.62 4.83
C ILE A 68 8.29 -17.25 6.23
N ARG A 69 7.16 -17.78 6.72
CA ARG A 69 7.03 -18.40 8.06
C ARG A 69 7.77 -19.72 8.22
N GLU A 70 8.57 -20.13 7.25
CA GLU A 70 9.43 -21.30 7.43
C GLU A 70 10.35 -21.08 8.62
N SER A 71 10.35 -22.05 9.53
CA SER A 71 11.07 -21.98 10.79
C SER A 71 12.56 -21.84 10.55
N GLY A 72 13.13 -20.72 10.99
CA GLY A 72 14.59 -20.56 11.11
C GLY A 72 15.25 -19.68 10.06
N LYS A 73 14.52 -18.85 9.31
CA LYS A 73 15.17 -17.95 8.33
C LYS A 73 16.14 -17.00 9.03
N GLU A 74 17.43 -17.14 8.74
CA GLU A 74 18.47 -16.27 9.30
C GLU A 74 18.46 -14.90 8.59
N ASN A 75 19.11 -13.91 9.20
CA ASN A 75 19.18 -12.53 8.67
C ASN A 75 19.61 -12.48 7.19
N ASP A 76 20.57 -13.31 6.79
CA ASP A 76 21.09 -13.33 5.41
C ASP A 76 20.11 -13.97 4.43
N GLU A 77 19.28 -14.92 4.88
CA GLU A 77 18.26 -15.56 4.06
C GLU A 77 17.10 -14.62 3.76
N ILE A 78 16.71 -13.78 4.73
CA ILE A 78 15.70 -12.73 4.52
C ILE A 78 16.18 -11.74 3.46
N ARG A 79 17.42 -11.26 3.56
CA ARG A 79 17.99 -10.33 2.58
C ARG A 79 18.10 -10.95 1.19
N ALA A 80 18.55 -12.20 1.12
CA ALA A 80 18.65 -12.92 -0.14
C ALA A 80 17.27 -13.06 -0.81
N LEU A 81 16.25 -13.45 -0.04
CA LEU A 81 14.88 -13.57 -0.53
C LEU A 81 14.32 -12.22 -1.00
N CYS A 82 14.50 -11.16 -0.22
CA CYS A 82 14.07 -9.81 -0.59
C CYS A 82 14.73 -9.33 -1.89
N ARG A 83 16.04 -9.58 -2.04
CA ARG A 83 16.78 -9.25 -3.28
C ARG A 83 16.28 -10.06 -4.47
N GLU A 84 16.06 -11.36 -4.30
CA GLU A 84 15.55 -12.22 -5.37
C GLU A 84 14.20 -11.71 -5.89
N TRP A 85 13.29 -11.38 -4.99
CA TRP A 85 11.97 -10.84 -5.37
C TRP A 85 12.06 -9.45 -5.98
N ASP A 86 12.98 -8.60 -5.52
CA ASP A 86 13.27 -7.32 -6.16
C ASP A 86 13.78 -7.52 -7.61
N GLU A 87 14.66 -8.51 -7.85
CA GLU A 87 15.15 -8.83 -9.20
C GLU A 87 14.02 -9.32 -10.11
N ARG A 88 13.11 -10.17 -9.59
CA ARG A 88 11.91 -10.62 -10.31
C ARG A 88 10.96 -9.46 -10.63
N ILE A 89 10.72 -8.57 -9.67
CA ILE A 89 9.91 -7.34 -9.88
C ILE A 89 10.56 -6.47 -10.95
N LEU A 90 11.87 -6.25 -10.89
CA LEU A 90 12.59 -5.44 -11.86
C LEU A 90 12.52 -6.06 -13.27
N SER A 91 12.67 -7.38 -13.37
CA SER A 91 12.49 -8.11 -14.63
C SER A 91 11.08 -7.90 -15.18
N PHE A 92 10.06 -8.09 -14.34
CA PHE A 92 8.66 -7.88 -14.72
C PHE A 92 8.39 -6.44 -15.17
N ILE A 93 8.87 -5.43 -14.46
CA ILE A 93 8.64 -4.02 -14.82
C ILE A 93 9.25 -3.72 -16.19
N ASN A 94 10.47 -4.20 -16.45
CA ASN A 94 11.18 -3.91 -17.69
C ASN A 94 10.71 -4.74 -18.90
N PHE A 95 10.37 -6.02 -18.69
CA PHE A 95 10.19 -6.99 -19.78
C PHE A 95 8.83 -7.70 -19.76
N GLY A 96 8.21 -7.81 -18.60
CA GLY A 96 6.97 -8.58 -18.45
C GLY A 96 5.77 -7.96 -19.13
N SER A 97 4.63 -8.64 -19.01
CA SER A 97 3.35 -8.18 -19.54
C SER A 97 2.24 -8.46 -18.54
N LEU A 98 1.26 -7.55 -18.50
CA LEU A 98 0.07 -7.79 -17.69
C LEU A 98 -0.93 -8.64 -18.47
N PRO A 99 -1.60 -9.60 -17.81
CA PRO A 99 -2.61 -10.43 -18.46
C PRO A 99 -3.76 -9.54 -18.96
N ASP A 100 -4.26 -9.83 -20.16
CA ASP A 100 -5.41 -9.14 -20.77
C ASP A 100 -5.23 -7.62 -20.97
N ARG A 101 -4.00 -7.10 -20.84
CA ARG A 101 -3.65 -5.67 -20.88
C ARG A 101 -2.47 -5.38 -21.79
N GLU A 102 -2.35 -6.17 -22.86
CA GLU A 102 -1.27 -6.04 -23.85
C GLU A 102 -1.23 -4.62 -24.43
N GLY A 103 -0.10 -3.93 -24.26
CA GLY A 103 0.10 -2.56 -24.73
C GLY A 103 -0.24 -1.44 -23.74
N GLN A 104 -0.79 -1.73 -22.56
CA GLN A 104 -0.90 -0.74 -21.49
C GLN A 104 0.46 -0.51 -20.83
N SER A 105 0.77 0.75 -20.51
CA SER A 105 2.02 1.10 -19.86
C SER A 105 2.03 0.64 -18.40
N LYS A 106 2.99 -0.25 -18.07
CA LYS A 106 3.32 -0.61 -16.67
C LYS A 106 4.14 0.46 -15.95
N TYR A 107 4.48 1.56 -16.63
CA TYR A 107 5.33 2.61 -16.06
C TYR A 107 4.84 3.15 -14.71
N PRO A 108 3.53 3.33 -14.44
CA PRO A 108 3.07 3.78 -13.13
C PRO A 108 3.42 2.81 -12.00
N LEU A 109 3.49 1.50 -12.28
CA LEU A 109 3.84 0.48 -11.29
C LEU A 109 5.29 0.60 -10.83
N LYS A 110 6.19 1.18 -11.63
CA LYS A 110 7.64 1.27 -11.33
C LYS A 110 7.93 1.82 -9.93
N TYR A 111 7.08 2.70 -9.41
CA TYR A 111 7.26 3.35 -8.11
C TYR A 111 6.27 2.86 -7.05
N ASN A 112 5.38 1.93 -7.40
CA ASN A 112 4.26 1.52 -6.55
C ASN A 112 4.12 0.00 -6.48
N VAL A 113 5.25 -0.68 -6.29
CA VAL A 113 5.30 -2.09 -5.93
C VAL A 113 5.59 -2.24 -4.44
N MET A 114 4.84 -3.09 -3.77
CA MET A 114 5.07 -3.45 -2.37
C MET A 114 5.16 -4.97 -2.20
N GLN A 115 6.14 -5.42 -1.43
CA GLN A 115 6.22 -6.78 -0.91
C GLN A 115 5.66 -6.81 0.52
N ILE A 116 4.67 -7.67 0.75
CA ILE A 116 4.11 -7.95 2.07
C ILE A 116 4.63 -9.33 2.49
N LEU A 117 5.55 -9.35 3.45
CA LEU A 117 6.21 -10.56 3.93
C LEU A 117 5.53 -11.05 5.20
N LEU A 118 4.72 -12.10 5.06
CA LEU A 118 4.05 -12.80 6.15
C LEU A 118 5.08 -13.65 6.89
N SER A 119 5.27 -13.37 8.18
CA SER A 119 6.29 -14.05 8.98
C SER A 119 5.82 -14.32 10.42
N ASP A 120 6.67 -14.95 11.23
CA ASP A 120 6.45 -15.04 12.67
C ASP A 120 6.84 -13.74 13.37
N THR A 121 6.34 -13.53 14.60
CA THR A 121 6.54 -12.29 15.37
C THR A 121 8.02 -12.00 15.66
N VAL A 122 8.87 -13.04 15.70
CA VAL A 122 10.31 -12.90 15.96
C VAL A 122 11.02 -12.34 14.73
N THR A 123 10.68 -12.85 13.56
CA THR A 123 11.30 -12.52 12.27
C THR A 123 10.92 -11.11 11.83
N VAL A 124 9.67 -10.69 12.01
CA VAL A 124 9.21 -9.32 11.70
C VAL A 124 10.05 -8.25 12.41
N ARG A 125 10.58 -8.57 13.60
CA ARG A 125 11.33 -7.64 14.44
C ARG A 125 12.84 -7.84 14.38
N CYS A 126 13.33 -8.70 13.50
CA CYS A 126 14.76 -8.94 13.38
C CYS A 126 15.47 -7.75 12.69
N ALA A 127 16.78 -7.64 12.90
CA ALA A 127 17.56 -6.53 12.34
C ALA A 127 17.57 -6.52 10.80
N ALA A 128 17.48 -7.69 10.17
CA ALA A 128 17.39 -7.79 8.71
C ALA A 128 16.06 -7.24 8.19
N ALA A 129 14.92 -7.65 8.77
CA ALA A 129 13.60 -7.15 8.40
C ALA A 129 13.52 -5.62 8.50
N ILE A 130 13.94 -5.06 9.63
CA ILE A 130 13.97 -3.59 9.84
C ILE A 130 14.88 -2.88 8.83
N ALA A 131 15.99 -3.49 8.41
CA ALA A 131 16.87 -2.91 7.40
C ALA A 131 16.23 -2.94 6.01
N GLU A 132 15.56 -4.04 5.66
CA GLU A 132 14.87 -4.21 4.39
C GLU A 132 13.63 -3.30 4.26
N GLU A 133 12.87 -3.06 5.34
CA GLU A 133 11.76 -2.08 5.32
C GLU A 133 12.22 -0.65 5.04
N LYS A 134 13.45 -0.32 5.43
CA LYS A 134 14.07 0.98 5.16
C LYS A 134 14.65 1.08 3.75
N SER A 135 14.80 -0.04 3.05
CA SER A 135 15.27 -0.07 1.67
C SER A 135 14.18 0.44 0.72
N THR A 136 14.54 1.36 -0.16
CA THR A 136 13.62 1.96 -1.14
C THR A 136 14.07 1.69 -2.59
N ASP A 137 14.91 0.67 -2.81
CA ASP A 137 15.60 0.50 -4.09
C ASP A 137 14.65 0.11 -5.24
N ILE A 138 13.84 -0.94 -5.06
CA ILE A 138 12.99 -1.50 -6.12
C ILE A 138 11.53 -1.61 -5.69
N SER A 139 11.29 -2.05 -4.46
CA SER A 139 9.95 -2.18 -3.90
C SER A 139 9.95 -1.80 -2.42
N ARG A 140 8.81 -1.29 -1.95
CA ARG A 140 8.57 -1.10 -0.51
C ARG A 140 8.36 -2.46 0.12
N LYS A 141 8.95 -2.71 1.29
CA LYS A 141 8.81 -3.99 2.00
C LYS A 141 8.08 -3.74 3.30
N LEU A 142 7.15 -4.63 3.61
CA LEU A 142 6.40 -4.61 4.85
C LEU A 142 6.41 -6.01 5.45
N PHE A 143 6.95 -6.14 6.66
CA PHE A 143 6.93 -7.40 7.39
C PHE A 143 5.73 -7.42 8.33
N VAL A 144 4.94 -8.49 8.26
CA VAL A 144 3.68 -8.62 8.98
C VAL A 144 3.65 -9.95 9.71
N SER A 145 3.36 -9.91 11.01
CA SER A 145 3.29 -11.13 11.80
C SER A 145 1.96 -11.83 11.60
N VAL A 146 1.99 -13.16 11.55
CA VAL A 146 0.80 -14.00 11.41
C VAL A 146 0.60 -14.83 12.67
N GLU A 147 -0.59 -14.71 13.26
CA GLU A 147 -1.00 -15.45 14.44
C GLU A 147 -2.32 -16.19 14.15
N ASN A 148 -2.40 -17.47 14.53
CA ASN A 148 -3.61 -18.29 14.31
C ASN A 148 -4.08 -18.36 12.84
N GLY A 149 -3.17 -18.19 11.88
CA GLY A 149 -3.47 -18.24 10.45
C GLY A 149 -3.94 -16.92 9.82
N ASP A 150 -3.93 -15.82 10.58
CA ASP A 150 -4.29 -14.48 10.07
C ASP A 150 -3.28 -13.42 10.54
N VAL A 151 -3.29 -12.26 9.89
CA VAL A 151 -2.43 -11.14 10.28
C VAL A 151 -2.73 -10.73 11.73
N ALA A 152 -1.67 -10.70 12.54
CA ALA A 152 -1.74 -10.33 13.96
C ALA A 152 -2.36 -8.95 14.13
N GLU A 153 -3.19 -8.79 15.16
CA GLU A 153 -3.96 -7.55 15.37
C GLU A 153 -3.06 -6.31 15.46
N SER A 154 -1.88 -6.43 16.07
CA SER A 154 -0.90 -5.33 16.17
C SER A 154 -0.38 -4.83 14.83
N ASP A 155 -0.40 -5.69 13.81
CA ASP A 155 0.22 -5.41 12.51
C ASP A 155 -0.86 -5.15 11.44
N ARG A 156 -2.15 -5.33 11.76
CA ARG A 156 -3.25 -5.03 10.83
C ARG A 156 -3.23 -3.59 10.35
N SER A 157 -2.88 -2.64 11.22
CA SER A 157 -2.76 -1.23 10.86
C SER A 157 -1.61 -0.92 9.90
N MET A 158 -0.67 -1.85 9.74
CA MET A 158 0.42 -1.71 8.79
C MET A 158 -0.01 -2.11 7.37
N LEU A 159 -1.05 -2.94 7.24
CA LEU A 159 -1.57 -3.30 5.93
C LEU A 159 -2.10 -2.03 5.25
N PRO A 160 -1.79 -1.86 3.95
CA PRO A 160 -2.43 -0.83 3.15
C PRO A 160 -3.96 -0.92 3.31
N PHE A 161 -4.66 0.22 3.37
CA PHE A 161 -6.14 0.36 3.48
C PHE A 161 -6.78 0.10 4.85
N TYR A 162 -6.06 -0.36 5.89
CA TYR A 162 -6.69 -0.57 7.22
C TYR A 162 -7.35 0.71 7.77
N PHE A 163 -6.78 1.88 7.48
CA PHE A 163 -7.32 3.16 7.95
C PHE A 163 -8.65 3.55 7.29
N GLU A 164 -8.95 3.11 6.06
CA GLU A 164 -10.21 3.47 5.41
C GLU A 164 -11.42 2.81 6.10
N GLN A 165 -11.24 1.60 6.64
CA GLN A 165 -12.26 0.93 7.44
C GLN A 165 -12.50 1.66 8.77
N LEU A 166 -11.45 2.22 9.39
CA LEU A 166 -11.58 3.04 10.60
C LEU A 166 -12.28 4.38 10.34
N ILE A 167 -12.12 4.95 9.15
CA ILE A 167 -12.77 6.22 8.75
C ILE A 167 -14.28 6.01 8.55
N GLN A 168 -14.69 4.89 7.95
CA GLN A 168 -16.13 4.57 7.79
C GLN A 168 -16.86 4.46 9.14
N ASP A 169 -16.16 4.05 10.20
CA ASP A 169 -16.78 3.83 11.50
C ASP A 169 -17.00 5.11 12.34
N ARG A 170 -16.38 6.27 12.02
CA ARG A 170 -16.36 7.42 12.95
C ARG A 170 -16.25 8.82 12.35
N ILE A 171 -17.08 9.20 11.37
CA ILE A 171 -17.42 10.63 11.25
C ILE A 171 -18.56 10.89 12.24
N ALA A 172 -18.24 11.53 13.37
CA ALA A 172 -19.27 11.91 14.34
C ALA A 172 -20.25 12.86 13.65
N ALA A 173 -21.55 12.60 13.81
CA ALA A 173 -22.59 13.49 13.30
C ALA A 173 -22.39 14.88 13.91
N GLY A 174 -21.96 15.85 13.10
CA GLY A 174 -21.64 17.21 13.54
C GLY A 174 -20.24 17.71 13.20
N SER A 175 -19.27 16.83 12.87
CA SER A 175 -17.89 17.25 12.58
C SER A 175 -17.76 18.19 11.38
N GLU A 176 -18.59 18.02 10.35
CA GLU A 176 -18.65 18.99 9.23
C GLU A 176 -19.18 20.36 9.67
N SER A 177 -20.11 20.40 10.61
CA SER A 177 -20.65 21.67 11.14
C SER A 177 -19.66 22.38 12.04
N GLU A 178 -18.86 21.64 12.82
CA GLU A 178 -17.76 22.21 13.63
C GLU A 178 -16.66 22.75 12.73
N LEU A 179 -16.27 21.99 11.69
CA LEU A 179 -15.30 22.45 10.70
C LEU A 179 -15.79 23.70 9.96
N ALA A 180 -17.07 23.73 9.58
CA ALA A 180 -17.66 24.91 8.92
C ALA A 180 -17.69 26.15 9.82
N GLN A 181 -17.68 26.00 11.15
CA GLN A 181 -17.61 27.11 12.10
C GLN A 181 -16.18 27.63 12.29
N ILE A 182 -15.17 26.78 12.13
CA ILE A 182 -13.76 27.13 12.29
C ILE A 182 -13.14 27.62 10.97
N LEU A 183 -13.70 27.22 9.83
CA LEU A 183 -13.24 27.69 8.53
C LEU A 183 -13.61 29.16 8.31
N PRO A 184 -12.74 29.94 7.65
CA PRO A 184 -13.02 31.34 7.33
C PRO A 184 -14.26 31.43 6.43
N VAL A 185 -15.09 32.43 6.64
CA VAL A 185 -16.27 32.68 5.79
C VAL A 185 -15.77 32.89 4.36
N GLY A 186 -16.40 32.21 3.38
CA GLY A 186 -15.92 31.97 2.01
C GLY A 186 -15.59 33.18 1.11
N GLY A 187 -15.47 34.39 1.65
CA GLY A 187 -14.96 35.58 0.97
C GLY A 187 -13.79 36.28 1.69
N GLU A 188 -13.49 35.95 2.95
CA GLU A 188 -12.56 36.74 3.77
C GLU A 188 -11.08 36.40 3.51
N LEU A 189 -10.79 35.13 3.26
CA LEU A 189 -9.42 34.64 3.03
C LEU A 189 -9.17 34.16 1.58
N MET A 190 -10.03 34.53 0.64
CA MET A 190 -9.89 34.13 -0.77
C MET A 190 -8.55 34.56 -1.40
N PHE A 191 -7.97 35.67 -0.93
CA PHE A 191 -6.65 36.16 -1.33
C PHE A 191 -5.49 35.19 -1.01
N LEU A 192 -5.70 34.19 -0.14
CA LEU A 192 -4.73 33.11 0.10
C LEU A 192 -4.66 32.12 -1.06
N TYR A 193 -5.74 32.00 -1.84
CA TYR A 193 -5.89 31.01 -2.91
C TYR A 193 -5.74 31.61 -4.32
N GLU A 194 -5.59 32.93 -4.42
CA GLU A 194 -5.35 33.61 -5.70
C GLU A 194 -3.94 33.29 -6.23
N ALA A 195 -3.86 32.89 -7.50
CA ALA A 195 -2.60 32.58 -8.15
C ALA A 195 -1.71 33.82 -8.27
N ARG A 196 -0.51 33.78 -7.68
CA ARG A 196 0.40 34.94 -7.60
C ARG A 196 1.42 34.91 -8.72
N VAL A 197 1.45 35.99 -9.50
CA VAL A 197 2.37 36.15 -10.65
C VAL A 197 3.63 36.93 -10.26
N SER A 198 3.67 37.54 -9.07
CA SER A 198 4.84 38.26 -8.52
C SER A 198 4.84 38.27 -6.99
N GLU A 199 5.96 38.69 -6.39
CA GLU A 199 6.07 38.96 -4.94
C GLU A 199 5.17 40.15 -4.57
N GLN A 200 3.92 39.88 -4.21
CA GLN A 200 3.04 40.83 -3.55
C GLN A 200 3.15 40.70 -2.04
N THR A 201 3.37 41.83 -1.36
CA THR A 201 3.23 41.93 0.09
C THR A 201 1.76 41.92 0.49
N PHE A 202 1.42 41.11 1.49
CA PHE A 202 0.11 41.14 2.11
C PHE A 202 -0.17 42.54 2.66
N THR A 203 -1.38 43.04 2.44
CA THR A 203 -1.80 44.30 3.05
C THR A 203 -2.02 44.11 4.55
N GLU A 204 -1.99 45.19 5.32
CA GLU A 204 -2.32 45.13 6.75
C GLU A 204 -3.75 44.60 6.99
N LYS A 205 -4.65 44.84 6.02
CA LYS A 205 -6.02 44.31 6.04
C LYS A 205 -6.03 42.78 5.90
N ASP A 206 -5.22 42.23 5.00
CA ASP A 206 -5.09 40.78 4.79
C ASP A 206 -4.50 40.11 6.05
N LEU A 207 -3.47 40.73 6.63
CA LEU A 207 -2.84 40.25 7.87
C LEU A 207 -3.81 40.31 9.06
N SER A 208 -4.63 41.35 9.14
CA SER A 208 -5.66 41.48 10.17
C SER A 208 -6.73 40.39 10.04
N ALA A 209 -7.20 40.10 8.83
CA ALA A 209 -8.19 39.06 8.58
C ALA A 209 -7.66 37.66 8.97
N VAL A 210 -6.39 37.37 8.69
CA VAL A 210 -5.76 36.11 9.12
C VAL A 210 -5.61 36.05 10.64
N ARG A 211 -5.18 37.14 11.30
CA ARG A 211 -5.05 37.18 12.76
C ARG A 211 -6.38 36.98 13.46
N GLU A 212 -7.44 37.61 12.97
CA GLU A 212 -8.79 37.45 13.49
C GLU A 212 -9.25 36.00 13.35
N TRP A 213 -9.07 35.41 12.16
CA TRP A 213 -9.39 34.00 11.94
C TRP A 213 -8.64 33.06 12.91
N LEU A 214 -7.33 33.26 13.08
CA LEU A 214 -6.51 32.44 13.98
C LEU A 214 -6.91 32.58 15.46
N SER A 215 -7.46 33.72 15.86
CA SER A 215 -7.93 33.91 17.24
C SER A 215 -9.14 33.04 17.60
N TYR A 216 -9.96 32.65 16.61
CA TYR A 216 -11.08 31.72 16.82
C TYR A 216 -10.64 30.26 16.99
N ALA A 217 -9.36 29.94 16.76
CA ALA A 217 -8.80 28.60 16.94
C ALA A 217 -8.08 28.41 18.29
N GLU A 218 -7.93 29.47 19.11
CA GLU A 218 -7.27 29.43 20.42
C GLU A 218 -8.23 29.30 21.62
N ASP A 219 -9.55 29.35 21.38
CA ASP A 219 -10.62 29.07 22.36
C ASP A 219 -11.24 27.68 22.17
#